data_AF-A0A924JLA4-F1
#
_entry.id   AF-A0A924JLA4-F1
#
_cell.length_a   1.000
_cell.length_b   1.000
_cell.length_c   1.000
_cell.angle_alpha   90.00
_cell.angle_beta   90.00
_cell.angle_gamma   90.00
#
_symmetry.space_group_name_H-M   'P 1'
#
loop_
_entity.id
_entity.type
_entity.pdbx_description
1 polymer ?
#
loop_
_entity_poly.entity_id
_entity_poly.type
_entity_poly.pdbx_seq_one_letter_code
_entity_poly.pdbx_strand_id
1 'polypeptide(L)'
;MVQRVISRTPRNDGKRFIFRPTDTFMRALLAAACLIGILVLTLSMAMAQDDGGQARQACEVDYRKLCTGTMPGGGRVRKCLNDHFDALSDPCKQVVSTWPSK
;
A
#
# COMPACT_ATOMS: atom_id res chain seq x y z
N MET A 1 -20.37 -19.64 3.52
CA MET A 1 -21.65 -20.41 3.50
C MET A 1 -22.76 -19.45 3.88
N VAL A 2 -23.32 -18.67 2.97
CA VAL A 2 -24.22 -19.02 1.84
C VAL A 2 -25.69 -19.05 2.28
N GLN A 3 -26.38 -18.01 1.81
CA GLN A 3 -27.80 -17.95 1.43
C GLN A 3 -28.88 -18.14 2.50
N ARG A 4 -29.76 -17.13 2.63
CA ARG A 4 -31.18 -17.19 2.16
C ARG A 4 -31.98 -16.04 2.77
N VAL A 5 -32.01 -14.90 2.07
CA VAL A 5 -33.22 -14.09 2.02
C VAL A 5 -33.68 -14.11 0.58
N ILE A 6 -34.40 -15.19 0.26
CA ILE A 6 -35.20 -15.33 -0.94
C ILE A 6 -36.37 -14.36 -0.74
N SER A 7 -36.16 -13.11 -1.14
CA SER A 7 -37.23 -12.15 -1.33
C SER A 7 -38.15 -12.71 -2.41
N ARG A 8 -39.39 -12.97 -2.00
CA ARG A 8 -40.48 -13.52 -2.79
C ARG A 8 -40.59 -12.79 -4.14
N THR A 9 -40.43 -13.51 -5.25
CA THR A 9 -41.09 -13.14 -6.51
C THR A 9 -42.51 -13.69 -6.47
N PRO A 10 -43.52 -12.85 -6.72
CA PRO A 10 -44.24 -12.89 -7.99
C PRO A 10 -44.56 -11.46 -8.46
N ARG A 11 -44.92 -11.13 -9.69
CA ARG A 11 -45.60 -11.83 -10.77
C ARG A 11 -45.27 -11.06 -12.05
N ASN A 12 -45.03 -11.79 -13.13
CA ASN A 12 -44.92 -11.23 -14.46
C ASN A 12 -46.30 -10.70 -14.89
N ASP A 13 -46.48 -9.39 -14.91
CA ASP A 13 -47.64 -8.75 -15.55
C ASP A 13 -47.10 -7.81 -16.62
N GLY A 14 -47.36 -8.21 -17.87
CA GLY A 14 -46.80 -7.57 -19.03
C GLY A 14 -47.32 -6.16 -19.28
N LYS A 15 -46.91 -5.66 -20.44
CA LYS A 15 -47.52 -4.55 -21.17
C LYS A 15 -47.14 -3.15 -20.63
N ARG A 16 -45.97 -2.66 -21.05
CA ARG A 16 -45.91 -1.57 -22.05
C ARG A 16 -44.47 -1.25 -22.43
N PHE A 17 -44.16 -1.49 -23.69
CA PHE A 17 -43.07 -0.83 -24.39
C PHE A 17 -43.25 0.69 -24.27
N ILE A 18 -42.48 1.36 -23.41
CA ILE A 18 -42.19 2.79 -23.52
C ILE A 18 -40.67 2.93 -23.42
N PHE A 19 -40.02 2.94 -24.58
CA PHE A 19 -38.59 3.21 -24.72
C PHE A 19 -38.35 4.68 -24.36
N ARG A 20 -38.05 4.98 -23.09
CA ARG A 20 -37.53 6.31 -22.69
C ARG A 20 -36.01 6.29 -22.79
N PRO A 21 -35.41 6.90 -23.82
CA PRO A 21 -33.97 6.81 -24.08
C PRO A 21 -33.13 7.33 -22.90
N THR A 22 -33.67 8.27 -22.12
CA THR A 22 -33.00 8.91 -20.98
C THR A 22 -32.61 7.93 -19.86
N ASP A 23 -33.39 6.87 -19.59
CA ASP A 23 -33.11 5.91 -18.53
C ASP A 23 -31.98 4.92 -18.91
N THR A 24 -31.99 4.44 -20.16
CA THR A 24 -30.91 3.59 -20.69
C THR A 24 -29.60 4.37 -20.81
N PHE A 25 -29.66 5.64 -21.24
CA PHE A 25 -28.48 6.50 -21.29
C PHE A 25 -27.97 6.83 -19.89
N MET A 26 -28.85 7.16 -18.93
CA MET A 26 -28.43 7.50 -17.56
C MET A 26 -27.83 6.29 -16.83
N ARG A 27 -28.38 5.08 -17.00
CA ARG A 27 -27.81 3.85 -16.43
C ARG A 27 -26.49 3.46 -17.09
N ALA A 28 -26.36 3.65 -18.41
CA ALA A 28 -25.10 3.44 -19.12
C ALA A 28 -24.00 4.43 -18.70
N LEU A 29 -24.37 5.71 -18.50
CA LEU A 29 -23.46 6.75 -18.03
C LEU A 29 -22.97 6.49 -16.60
N LEU A 30 -23.87 6.07 -15.70
CA LEU A 30 -23.51 5.69 -14.33
C LEU A 30 -22.58 4.47 -14.30
N ALA A 31 -22.85 3.45 -15.12
CA ALA A 31 -21.99 2.27 -15.23
C ALA A 31 -20.59 2.63 -15.77
N ALA A 32 -20.51 3.46 -16.82
CA ALA A 32 -19.25 3.93 -17.37
C ALA A 32 -18.45 4.76 -16.36
N ALA A 33 -19.10 5.67 -15.62
CA ALA A 33 -18.45 6.47 -14.59
C ALA A 33 -17.90 5.62 -13.44
N CYS A 34 -18.62 4.58 -13.01
CA CYS A 34 -18.14 3.63 -12.02
C CYS A 34 -16.93 2.83 -12.53
N LEU A 35 -16.94 2.36 -13.78
CA LEU A 35 -15.83 1.61 -14.36
C LEU A 35 -14.56 2.47 -14.50
N ILE A 36 -14.71 3.73 -14.90
CA ILE A 36 -13.60 4.71 -14.96
C ILE A 36 -13.07 4.99 -13.54
N GLY A 37 -13.94 5.20 -12.56
CA GLY A 37 -13.54 5.41 -11.16
C GLY A 37 -12.78 4.22 -10.57
N ILE A 38 -13.26 2.99 -10.81
CA ILE A 38 -12.61 1.76 -10.35
C ILE A 38 -11.23 1.60 -11.00
N LEU A 39 -11.11 1.87 -12.31
CA LEU A 39 -9.83 1.81 -13.04
C LEU A 39 -8.80 2.78 -12.43
N VAL A 40 -9.21 4.01 -12.11
CA VAL A 40 -8.34 5.01 -11.45
C VAL A 40 -7.91 4.54 -10.05
N LEU A 41 -8.81 3.96 -9.26
CA LEU A 41 -8.46 3.43 -7.92
C LEU A 41 -7.42 2.31 -7.97
N THR A 42 -7.47 1.43 -8.96
CA THR A 42 -6.52 0.30 -9.06
C THR A 42 -5.09 0.73 -9.41
N LEU A 43 -4.90 1.92 -10.00
CA LEU A 43 -3.57 2.41 -10.39
C LEU A 43 -2.72 2.88 -9.20
N SER A 44 -3.31 3.10 -8.02
CA SER A 44 -2.61 3.65 -6.85
C SER A 44 -1.95 2.61 -5.93
N MET A 45 -2.06 1.31 -6.21
CA MET A 45 -1.61 0.24 -5.29
C MET A 45 -0.15 -0.23 -5.51
N ALA A 46 0.77 0.67 -5.86
CA ALA A 46 2.16 0.29 -6.18
C ALA A 46 3.25 1.07 -5.43
N MET A 47 3.01 1.56 -4.21
CA MET A 47 4.05 2.17 -3.38
C MET A 47 4.16 1.49 -2.02
N ALA A 48 4.79 0.32 -2.00
CA ALA A 48 5.50 -0.18 -0.83
C ALA A 48 6.99 0.00 -1.11
N GLN A 49 7.51 1.22 -0.95
CA GLN A 49 8.95 1.46 -0.97
C GLN A 49 9.52 0.86 0.32
N ASP A 50 9.98 -0.39 0.26
CA ASP A 50 10.79 -0.97 1.31
C ASP A 50 12.22 -0.42 1.21
N ASP A 51 12.37 0.85 1.59
CA ASP A 51 13.67 1.53 1.67
C ASP A 51 14.55 0.96 2.81
N GLY A 52 14.00 0.07 3.64
CA GLY A 52 14.69 -0.53 4.78
C GLY A 52 15.87 -1.43 4.40
N GLY A 53 15.79 -2.11 3.25
CA GLY A 53 16.85 -3.02 2.77
C GLY A 53 18.11 -2.28 2.30
N GLN A 54 17.94 -1.29 1.43
CA GLN A 54 19.06 -0.46 0.92
C GLN A 54 19.72 0.35 2.02
N ALA A 55 18.91 0.89 2.93
CA ALA A 55 19.37 1.55 4.14
C ALA A 55 20.37 0.68 4.93
N ARG A 56 20.04 -0.60 5.13
CA ARG A 56 20.88 -1.50 5.92
C ARG A 56 22.21 -1.82 5.24
N GLN A 57 22.24 -1.88 3.91
CA GLN A 57 23.45 -2.11 3.13
C GLN A 57 24.42 -0.92 3.20
N ALA A 58 23.89 0.31 3.17
CA ALA A 58 24.72 1.52 3.29
C ALA A 58 25.53 1.56 4.60
N CYS A 59 24.95 1.06 5.69
CA CYS A 59 25.59 0.99 7.00
C CYS A 59 26.39 -0.28 7.26
N GLU A 60 26.47 -1.23 6.32
CA GLU A 60 27.08 -2.55 6.59
C GLU A 60 28.59 -2.45 6.87
N VAL A 61 29.28 -1.55 6.16
CA VAL A 61 30.72 -1.29 6.36
C VAL A 61 30.98 -0.68 7.73
N ASP A 62 30.17 0.30 8.12
CA ASP A 62 30.31 0.97 9.43
C ASP A 62 29.93 0.03 10.57
N TYR A 63 28.87 -0.76 10.39
CA TYR A 63 28.49 -1.81 11.33
C TYR A 63 29.63 -2.82 11.55
N ARG A 64 30.31 -3.25 10.49
CA ARG A 64 31.47 -4.15 10.58
C ARG A 64 32.73 -3.51 11.18
N LYS A 65 32.80 -2.18 11.29
CA LYS A 65 33.93 -1.47 11.91
C LYS A 65 33.67 -1.10 13.37
N LEU A 66 32.46 -0.63 13.65
CA LEU A 66 32.10 0.01 14.92
C LEU A 66 31.24 -0.89 15.80
N CYS A 67 30.41 -1.75 15.21
CA CYS A 67 29.38 -2.52 15.90
C CYS A 67 29.59 -4.04 15.82
N THR A 68 30.84 -4.49 15.68
CA THR A 68 31.22 -5.91 15.62
C THR A 68 30.81 -6.63 16.90
N GLY A 69 29.74 -7.43 16.80
CA GLY A 69 29.15 -8.16 17.93
C GLY A 69 27.70 -7.78 18.26
N THR A 70 27.17 -6.73 17.65
CA THR A 70 25.76 -6.32 17.89
C THR A 70 24.80 -7.17 17.07
N MET A 71 24.24 -8.20 17.67
CA MET A 71 23.39 -9.17 16.96
C MET A 71 22.26 -8.48 16.16
N PRO A 72 22.16 -8.70 14.83
CA PRO A 72 21.17 -8.03 13.99
C PRO A 72 19.74 -8.35 14.43
N GLY A 73 18.86 -7.34 14.37
CA GLY A 73 17.44 -7.46 14.75
C GLY A 73 17.06 -6.65 15.99
N GLY A 74 15.75 -6.42 16.15
CA GLY A 74 15.16 -5.74 17.31
C GLY A 74 15.70 -4.32 17.56
N GLY A 75 16.13 -3.59 16.53
CA GLY A 75 16.65 -2.23 16.66
C GLY A 75 18.04 -2.10 17.33
N ARG A 76 18.68 -3.20 17.75
CA ARG A 76 20.00 -3.16 18.42
C ARG A 76 21.09 -2.54 17.55
N VAL A 77 21.10 -2.90 16.27
CA VAL A 77 22.03 -2.34 15.28
C VAL A 77 21.85 -0.83 15.17
N ARG A 78 20.60 -0.36 15.19
CA ARG A 78 20.32 1.06 15.16
C ARG A 78 20.82 1.77 16.40
N LYS A 79 20.63 1.18 17.57
CA LYS A 79 21.18 1.75 18.80
C LYS A 79 22.69 1.89 18.73
N CYS A 80 23.40 0.84 18.32
CA CYS A 80 24.86 0.89 18.20
C CYS A 80 25.32 1.93 17.17
N LEU A 81 24.70 1.97 15.98
CA LEU A 81 25.03 2.97 14.97
C LEU A 81 24.74 4.39 15.45
N ASN A 82 23.66 4.61 16.21
CA ASN A 82 23.32 5.91 16.77
C ASN A 82 24.29 6.34 17.89
N ASP A 83 24.74 5.40 18.72
CA ASP A 83 25.75 5.65 19.75
C ASP A 83 27.12 6.01 19.11
N HIS A 84 27.38 5.56 17.88
CA HIS A 84 28.57 5.89 17.09
C HIS A 84 28.30 6.83 15.90
N PHE A 85 27.23 7.63 15.94
CA PHE A 85 26.75 8.39 14.79
C PHE A 85 27.83 9.27 14.16
N ASP A 86 28.68 9.92 14.97
CA ASP A 86 29.75 10.80 14.49
C ASP A 86 30.82 10.07 13.66
N ALA A 87 31.07 8.80 13.99
CA ALA A 87 32.07 7.95 13.34
C ALA A 87 31.53 7.20 12.11
N LEU A 88 30.24 7.32 11.81
CA LEU A 88 29.62 6.73 10.62
C LEU A 88 30.05 7.46 9.35
N SER A 89 30.04 6.72 8.24
CA SER A 89 30.17 7.30 6.90
C SER A 89 28.94 8.16 6.56
N ASP A 90 29.15 9.18 5.73
CA ASP A 90 28.07 10.08 5.25
C ASP A 90 26.83 9.34 4.71
N PRO A 91 26.95 8.29 3.87
CA PRO A 91 25.78 7.56 3.40
C PRO A 91 25.04 6.85 4.55
N CYS A 92 25.74 6.32 5.54
CA CYS A 92 25.10 5.68 6.69
C CYS A 92 24.42 6.70 7.61
N LYS A 93 24.99 7.89 7.81
CA LYS A 93 24.36 8.99 8.59
C LYS A 93 23.02 9.42 7.98
N GLN A 94 22.98 9.57 6.66
CA GLN A 94 21.75 9.92 5.94
C GLN A 94 20.65 8.87 6.15
N VAL A 95 21.04 7.60 6.17
CA VAL A 95 20.12 6.50 6.37
C VAL A 95 19.65 6.39 7.82
N VAL A 96 20.57 6.48 8.79
CA VAL A 96 20.24 6.33 10.22
C VAL A 96 19.27 7.44 10.66
N SER A 97 19.41 8.65 10.10
CA SER A 97 18.48 9.77 10.36
C SER A 97 17.09 9.56 9.75
N THR A 98 16.97 8.78 8.67
CA THR A 98 15.69 8.46 8.01
C THR A 98 15.05 7.17 8.52
N TRP A 99 15.74 6.38 9.36
CA TRP A 99 15.17 5.14 9.89
C TRP A 99 13.90 5.39 10.72
N PRO A 100 12.77 4.72 10.41
CA PRO A 100 11.53 4.88 11.17
C PRO A 100 11.59 4.11 12.50
N SER A 101 11.29 4.82 13.59
CA SER A 101 11.15 4.30 14.95
C SER A 101 9.73 3.75 15.16
N LYS A 102 9.42 2.58 14.58
CA LYS A 102 8.20 1.85 14.97
C LYS A 102 8.54 0.74 15.95
#